data_AF-A0A2C6DME5-F1
#
_entry.id   AF-A0A2C6DME5-F1
#
_cell.length_a   1.000
_cell.length_b   1.000
_cell.length_c   1.000
_cell.angle_alpha   90.00
_cell.angle_beta   90.00
_cell.angle_gamma   90.00
#
_symmetry.space_group_name_H-M   'P 1'
#
loop_
_entity.id
_entity.type
_entity.pdbx_description
1 polymer ?
#
loop_
_entity_poly.entity_id
_entity_poly.type
_entity_poly.pdbx_seq_one_letter_code
_entity_poly.pdbx_strand_id
1 'polypeptide(L)' 'MKYKFEDVDTASPSSSDDAIQALLAAFAALAASVAQGSDEKKQDILSKLDQVLELNKGVDCYVELARIGQITKIALYGKE' A
#
# COMPACT_ATOMS: atom_id res chain seq x y z
N MET A 1 -10.96 -1.49 -27.51
CA MET A 1 -11.01 -2.35 -26.31
C MET A 1 -11.75 -1.57 -25.26
N LYS A 2 -12.80 -2.15 -24.64
CA LYS A 2 -13.42 -1.56 -23.45
C LYS A 2 -12.75 -2.17 -22.24
N TYR A 3 -12.18 -1.35 -21.36
CA TYR A 3 -11.54 -1.83 -20.15
C TYR A 3 -12.58 -2.05 -19.06
N LYS A 4 -12.42 -3.07 -18.21
CA LYS A 4 -13.40 -3.41 -17.15
C LYS A 4 -13.67 -2.26 -16.17
N PHE A 5 -12.70 -1.36 -15.96
CA PHE A 5 -12.90 -0.20 -15.09
C PHE A 5 -13.86 0.84 -15.69
N GLU A 6 -14.06 0.84 -17.01
CA GLU A 6 -14.99 1.74 -17.71
C GLU A 6 -16.45 1.32 -17.53
N ASP A 7 -16.70 0.15 -16.96
CA ASP A 7 -18.04 -0.34 -16.60
C ASP A 7 -18.40 -0.04 -15.13
N VAL A 8 -17.49 0.55 -14.36
CA VAL A 8 -17.71 0.88 -12.94
C VAL A 8 -18.36 2.27 -12.84
N ASP A 9 -19.48 2.37 -12.11
CA ASP A 9 -20.09 3.67 -11.81
C ASP A 9 -19.23 4.45 -10.81
N THR A 10 -18.52 5.47 -11.31
CA THR A 10 -17.69 6.37 -10.49
C THR A 10 -18.45 7.60 -9.99
N ALA A 11 -19.74 7.75 -10.32
CA ALA A 11 -20.56 8.85 -9.81
C ALA A 11 -21.07 8.59 -8.39
N SER A 12 -21.18 7.31 -8.02
CA SER A 12 -21.52 6.89 -6.66
C SER A 12 -20.36 7.19 -5.69
N PRO A 13 -20.62 7.84 -4.52
CA PRO A 13 -19.59 8.11 -3.54
C PRO A 13 -19.07 6.81 -2.91
N SER A 14 -17.75 6.65 -2.84
CA SER A 14 -17.12 5.54 -2.12
C SER A 14 -17.27 5.71 -0.60
N SER A 15 -17.39 4.61 0.14
CA SER A 15 -17.22 4.65 1.60
C SER A 15 -15.75 4.97 1.96
N SER A 16 -15.52 5.50 3.16
CA SER A 16 -14.16 5.75 3.65
C SER A 16 -13.33 4.48 3.73
N ASP A 17 -13.95 3.37 4.11
CA ASP A 17 -13.26 2.09 4.30
C ASP A 17 -12.83 1.49 2.96
N ASP A 18 -13.70 1.57 1.95
CA ASP A 18 -13.38 1.12 0.58
C ASP A 18 -12.24 1.95 -0.01
N ALA A 19 -12.27 3.28 0.20
CA ALA A 19 -11.21 4.17 -0.27
C ALA A 19 -9.87 3.87 0.41
N ILE A 20 -9.88 3.64 1.73
CA ILE A 20 -8.67 3.26 2.49
C ILE A 20 -8.14 1.91 2.00
N GLN A 21 -8.99 0.91 1.79
CA GLN A 21 -8.54 -0.38 1.27
C GLN A 21 -7.97 -0.26 -0.15
N ALA A 22 -8.60 0.52 -1.03
CA ALA A 22 -8.08 0.76 -2.37
C ALA A 22 -6.71 1.43 -2.35
N LEU A 23 -6.50 2.40 -1.46
CA LEU A 23 -5.20 3.06 -1.24
C LEU A 23 -4.14 2.08 -0.75
N LEU A 24 -4.47 1.26 0.25
CA LEU A 24 -3.56 0.23 0.77
C LEU A 24 -3.16 -0.77 -0.32
N ALA A 25 -4.12 -1.24 -1.11
CA ALA A 25 -3.88 -2.17 -2.22
C ALA A 25 -3.03 -1.55 -3.33
N ALA A 26 -3.30 -0.29 -3.70
CA ALA A 26 -2.53 0.44 -4.70
C ALA A 26 -1.07 0.64 -4.27
N PHE A 27 -0.84 1.00 -3.00
CA PHE A 27 0.51 1.15 -2.46
C PHE A 27 1.27 -0.20 -2.46
N ALA A 28 0.60 -1.27 -2.04
CA ALA A 28 1.20 -2.60 -2.01
C ALA A 28 1.59 -3.09 -3.42
N ALA A 29 0.73 -2.86 -4.41
CA ALA A 29 1.02 -3.16 -5.82
C ALA A 29 2.17 -2.33 -6.38
N LEU A 30 2.24 -1.03 -6.05
CA LEU A 30 3.34 -0.16 -6.43
C LEU A 30 4.67 -0.64 -5.82
N ALA A 31 4.69 -0.97 -4.54
CA ALA A 31 5.87 -1.50 -3.86
C ALA A 31 6.39 -2.78 -4.52
N ALA A 32 5.50 -3.72 -4.85
CA ALA A 32 5.86 -4.94 -5.58
C ALA A 32 6.43 -4.65 -6.97
N SER A 33 5.84 -3.70 -7.69
CA SER A 33 6.31 -3.25 -9.01
C SER A 33 7.69 -2.59 -8.96
N VAL A 34 7.99 -1.84 -7.91
CA VAL A 34 9.31 -1.22 -7.70
C VAL A 34 10.36 -2.26 -7.30
N ALA A 35 9.99 -3.19 -6.42
CA ALA A 35 10.89 -4.23 -5.95
C ALA A 35 11.33 -5.19 -7.06
N GLN A 36 10.44 -5.51 -8.02
CA GLN A 36 10.72 -6.41 -9.15
C GLN A 36 11.38 -7.73 -8.72
N GLY A 37 10.98 -8.27 -7.56
CA GLY A 37 11.54 -9.49 -6.99
C GLY A 37 12.90 -9.35 -6.29
N SER A 38 13.58 -8.20 -6.37
CA SER A 38 14.87 -7.98 -5.69
C SER A 38 14.70 -7.87 -4.18
N ASP A 39 15.30 -8.79 -3.43
CA ASP A 39 15.26 -8.77 -1.96
C ASP A 39 15.92 -7.53 -1.35
N GLU A 40 16.98 -7.01 -1.96
CA GLU A 40 17.61 -5.75 -1.55
C GLU A 40 16.62 -4.60 -1.61
N LYS A 41 15.88 -4.47 -2.73
CA LYS A 41 14.85 -3.43 -2.86
C LYS A 41 13.68 -3.64 -1.92
N LYS A 42 13.25 -4.89 -1.68
CA LYS A 42 12.20 -5.19 -0.71
C LYS A 42 12.61 -4.71 0.69
N GLN A 43 13.84 -4.98 1.10
CA GLN A 43 14.39 -4.55 2.38
C GLN A 43 14.54 -3.02 2.46
N ASP A 44 15.02 -2.36 1.40
CA ASP A 44 15.10 -0.89 1.35
C ASP A 44 13.72 -0.21 1.49
N ILE A 45 12.71 -0.73 0.78
CA ILE A 45 11.33 -0.25 0.90
C ILE A 45 10.82 -0.39 2.34
N LEU A 46 10.98 -1.57 2.95
CA LEU A 46 10.55 -1.80 4.32
C LEU A 46 11.30 -0.93 5.33
N SER A 47 12.61 -0.74 5.16
CA SER A 47 13.41 0.13 6.02
C SER A 47 12.94 1.58 5.97
N LYS A 48 12.62 2.09 4.77
CA LYS A 48 12.08 3.45 4.62
C LYS A 48 10.70 3.61 5.24
N LEU A 49 9.84 2.59 5.14
CA LEU A 49 8.53 2.60 5.81
C LEU A 49 8.68 2.62 7.34
N ASP A 50 9.64 1.86 7.87
CA ASP A 50 9.93 1.84 9.30
C ASP A 50 10.49 3.19 9.79
N GLN A 51 11.38 3.81 9.02
CA GLN A 51 11.87 5.17 9.30
C GLN A 51 10.74 6.20 9.33
N VAL A 52 9.83 6.15 8.35
CA VAL A 52 8.68 7.06 8.32
C VAL A 52 7.76 6.82 9.52
N LEU A 53 7.53 5.56 9.91
CA LEU A 53 6.74 5.23 11.09
C LEU A 53 7.36 5.83 12.37
N GLU A 54 8.67 5.66 12.55
CA GLU A 54 9.41 6.20 13.70
C GLU A 54 9.34 7.73 13.78
N LEU A 55 9.50 8.41 12.65
CA LEU A 55 9.40 9.89 12.56
C LEU A 55 7.99 10.42 12.89
N ASN A 56 6.98 9.56 12.81
CA ASN A 56 5.58 9.91 13.05
C ASN A 56 5.05 9.32 14.37
N LYS A 57 5.93 8.94 15.30
CA LYS A 57 5.51 8.55 16.65
C LYS A 57 4.78 9.70 17.35
N GLY A 58 3.56 9.44 17.80
CA GLY A 58 2.75 10.40 18.55
C GLY A 58 1.94 11.36 17.68
N VAL A 59 1.91 11.20 16.36
CA VAL A 59 0.96 11.89 15.48
C VAL A 59 -0.19 10.98 15.08
N ASP A 60 -1.32 11.59 14.67
CA ASP A 60 -2.58 10.88 14.41
C ASP A 60 -2.47 9.78 13.34
N CYS A 61 -1.57 9.92 12.36
CA CYS A 61 -1.41 8.97 11.25
C CYS A 61 -0.49 7.77 11.56
N TYR A 62 0.03 7.63 12.79
CA TYR A 62 0.96 6.57 13.15
C TYR A 62 0.40 5.16 12.87
N VAL A 63 -0.88 4.95 13.16
CA VAL A 63 -1.56 3.66 12.97
C VAL A 63 -1.73 3.34 11.48
N GLU A 64 -2.09 4.33 10.66
CA GLU A 64 -2.25 4.18 9.22
C GLU A 64 -0.91 3.87 8.54
N LEU A 65 0.18 4.53 8.97
CA LEU A 65 1.53 4.23 8.50
C LEU A 65 1.96 2.79 8.86
N ALA A 66 1.62 2.32 10.06
CA ALA A 66 1.86 0.93 10.45
C ALA A 66 1.08 -0.06 9.58
N ARG A 67 -0.20 0.23 9.26
CA ARG A 67 -1.02 -0.59 8.35
C ARG A 67 -0.44 -0.63 6.94
N ILE A 68 0.04 0.49 6.41
CA ILE A 68 0.74 0.57 5.11
C ILE A 68 2.00 -0.32 5.13
N GLY A 69 2.80 -0.24 6.20
CA GLY A 69 3.97 -1.10 6.38
C GLY A 69 3.62 -2.59 6.35
N GLN A 70 2.58 -2.98 7.09
CA GLN A 70 2.12 -4.37 7.18
C GLN A 70 1.62 -4.91 5.83
N ILE A 71 0.73 -4.19 5.13
CA ILE A 71 0.23 -4.65 3.83
C ILE A 71 1.33 -4.69 2.77
N THR A 72 2.28 -3.75 2.83
CA THR A 72 3.45 -3.74 1.93
C THR A 72 4.31 -4.96 2.16
N LYS A 73 4.61 -5.30 3.42
CA LYS A 73 5.36 -6.52 3.75
C LYS A 73 4.66 -7.78 3.22
N ILE A 74 3.32 -7.83 3.32
CA ILE A 74 2.54 -8.92 2.74
C ILE A 74 2.63 -8.91 1.21
N ALA A 75 2.59 -7.78 0.52
CA ALA A 75 2.73 -7.79 -0.94
C ALA A 75 4.14 -8.17 -1.42
N LEU A 76 5.17 -7.85 -0.64
CA LEU A 76 6.57 -8.13 -1.00
C LEU A 76 7.00 -9.57 -0.67
N TYR A 77 6.41 -10.18 0.36
CA TYR A 77 6.82 -11.49 0.91
C TYR A 77 5.67 -12.48 1.12
N GLY A 78 4.42 -12.02 1.09
CA GLY A 78 3.21 -12.81 1.21
C GLY A 78 2.90 -13.49 -0.11
N LYS A 79 3.52 -14.65 -0.29
CA LYS A 79 3.40 -15.66 -1.35
C LYS A 79 4.27 -15.46 -2.60
N GLU A 80 5.19 -16.41 -2.76
CA GLU A 80 5.02 -17.46 -3.78
C GLU A 80 4.05 -18.53 -3.27
#